data_AF-A0A227JEH8-F1
#
_entry.id   AF-A0A227JEH8-F1
#
_cell.length_a   1.000
_cell.length_b   1.000
_cell.length_c   1.000
_cell.angle_alpha   90.00
_cell.angle_beta   90.00
_cell.angle_gamma   90.00
#
_symmetry.space_group_name_H-M   'P 1'
#
loop_
_entity.id
_entity.type
_entity.pdbx_description
1 polymer ?
#
loop_
_entity_poly.entity_id
_entity_poly.type
_entity_poly.pdbx_seq_one_letter_code
_entity_poly.pdbx_strand_id
1 'polypeptide(L)'
;MLDGVLHSCPKLLKLLSNDIFLSLIGHDKLLQNVKGGTFVVSIRLSGSVGLGGKNVDSDIRTVQRSINQLLGSLKGVKELKVDGKLGSRPENSKTVAAIKAFQKNLVGIARPDGRIDVNGRSHRKLTQAITVLSAKKSVPVSSSLKMKLKIKLEQYEGRVEHMYLDTRGYITVGVGNMLSDVTAATKLPFVHRSTNEPATHEQIKQEFLRVKARPFGESEPASR
;
A
#
# COMPACT_ATOMS: atom_id res chain seq x y z
N MET A 1 44.63 13.94 -6.19
CA MET A 1 43.88 12.74 -6.56
C MET A 1 42.77 12.62 -5.54
N LEU A 2 41.51 12.86 -5.92
CA LEU A 2 40.41 12.71 -4.97
C LEU A 2 40.06 11.23 -4.92
N ASP A 3 40.10 10.66 -3.71
CA ASP A 3 39.94 9.24 -3.38
C ASP A 3 38.51 8.72 -3.65
N GLY A 4 38.08 8.85 -4.91
CA GLY A 4 36.73 8.71 -5.38
C GLY A 4 36.19 7.32 -5.18
N VAL A 5 35.51 7.12 -4.06
CA VAL A 5 34.44 6.14 -3.89
C VAL A 5 33.41 6.80 -2.98
N LEU A 6 32.19 6.97 -3.48
CA LEU A 6 31.07 7.42 -2.67
C LEU A 6 30.38 6.21 -2.04
N HIS A 7 30.13 6.24 -0.74
CA HIS A 7 29.39 5.18 -0.05
C HIS A 7 27.95 5.64 0.22
N SER A 8 26.98 4.74 0.10
CA SER A 8 25.62 4.97 0.56
C SER A 8 25.66 5.04 2.09
N CYS A 9 25.15 6.13 2.67
CA CYS A 9 25.15 6.33 4.12
C CYS A 9 24.53 5.12 4.85
N PRO A 10 25.19 4.52 5.86
CA PRO A 10 24.69 3.35 6.57
C PRO A 10 23.38 3.60 7.33
N LYS A 11 23.08 4.87 7.66
CA LYS A 11 21.80 5.26 8.28
C LYS A 11 20.61 5.21 7.32
N LEU A 12 20.83 5.12 6.00
CA LEU A 12 19.77 5.34 5.03
C LEU A 12 18.94 4.11 4.65
N LEU A 13 19.42 2.92 4.98
CA LEU A 13 18.64 1.69 4.84
C LEU A 13 17.51 1.57 5.88
N LYS A 14 17.37 2.56 6.79
CA LYS A 14 16.19 2.73 7.65
C LYS A 14 15.11 3.63 7.03
N LEU A 15 15.44 4.49 6.06
CA LEU A 15 14.53 5.54 5.57
C LEU A 15 13.96 5.30 4.17
N LEU A 16 14.53 4.41 3.36
CA LEU A 16 13.97 4.07 2.05
C LEU A 16 12.83 3.02 2.10
N SER A 17 12.38 2.61 3.29
CA SER A 17 11.39 1.54 3.40
C SER A 17 9.93 1.98 3.16
N ASN A 18 9.59 3.27 3.11
CA ASN A 18 8.17 3.66 3.04
C ASN A 18 7.78 4.73 2.01
N ASP A 19 8.65 5.65 1.58
CA ASP A 19 8.15 6.85 0.88
C ASP A 19 8.23 6.87 -0.66
N ILE A 20 8.95 5.95 -1.31
CA ILE A 20 8.98 5.91 -2.79
C ILE A 20 7.87 5.00 -3.38
N PHE A 21 7.36 4.03 -2.61
CA PHE A 21 6.35 3.10 -3.12
C PHE A 21 4.94 3.70 -3.18
N LEU A 22 4.67 4.79 -2.45
CA LEU A 22 3.38 5.49 -2.53
C LEU A 22 3.34 6.62 -3.57
N SER A 23 4.48 7.14 -4.03
CA SER A 23 4.52 8.22 -5.02
C SER A 23 4.31 7.75 -6.48
N LEU A 24 4.30 6.43 -6.73
CA LEU A 24 3.99 5.87 -8.06
C LEU A 24 2.54 5.40 -8.24
N ILE A 25 1.72 5.43 -7.18
CA ILE A 25 0.27 5.23 -7.35
C ILE A 25 -0.32 6.61 -7.57
N GLY A 26 -0.19 7.07 -8.82
CA GLY A 26 -0.99 8.16 -9.35
C GLY A 26 -2.43 7.94 -8.94
N HIS A 27 -2.99 8.96 -8.30
CA HIS A 27 -4.40 8.99 -7.93
C HIS A 27 -5.23 8.60 -9.17
N ASP A 28 -6.23 7.75 -8.92
CA ASP A 28 -7.45 7.66 -9.74
C ASP A 28 -7.57 6.63 -10.89
N LYS A 29 -7.01 5.40 -10.77
CA LYS A 29 -7.40 4.31 -11.70
C LYS A 29 -7.32 2.85 -11.20
N LEU A 30 -7.16 2.59 -9.92
CA LEU A 30 -6.84 1.24 -9.43
C LEU A 30 -8.07 0.45 -8.98
N LEU A 31 -8.93 0.05 -9.93
CA LEU A 31 -9.88 -1.07 -9.78
C LEU A 31 -10.27 -1.71 -11.12
N GLN A 32 -9.35 -1.80 -12.07
CA GLN A 32 -9.53 -2.71 -13.20
C GLN A 32 -8.28 -3.56 -13.32
N ASN A 33 -8.50 -4.88 -13.28
CA ASN A 33 -7.51 -5.95 -13.45
C ASN A 33 -6.61 -6.25 -12.25
N VAL A 34 -7.10 -7.08 -11.33
CA VAL A 34 -6.25 -7.96 -10.52
C VAL A 34 -6.68 -9.41 -10.79
N LYS A 35 -6.07 -10.04 -11.79
CA LYS A 35 -6.02 -11.50 -11.94
C LYS A 35 -4.84 -11.98 -11.10
N GLY A 36 -5.12 -12.53 -9.92
CA GLY A 36 -4.10 -13.04 -9.01
C GLY A 36 -4.60 -13.07 -7.56
N GLY A 37 -5.22 -14.19 -7.17
CA GLY A 37 -5.29 -14.68 -5.79
C GLY A 37 -5.77 -13.76 -4.67
N THR A 38 -6.44 -12.64 -4.94
CA THR A 38 -6.94 -11.77 -3.87
C THR A 38 -8.18 -12.43 -3.26
N PHE A 39 -8.13 -12.76 -1.97
CA PHE A 39 -9.32 -13.18 -1.21
C PHE A 39 -10.30 -12.01 -1.16
N VAL A 40 -11.17 -11.91 -2.17
CA VAL A 40 -12.22 -10.90 -2.20
C VAL A 40 -13.20 -11.21 -1.07
N VAL A 41 -13.35 -10.28 -0.13
CA VAL A 41 -14.34 -10.45 0.93
C VAL A 41 -15.71 -10.31 0.27
N SER A 42 -16.36 -11.45 -0.02
CA SER A 42 -17.69 -11.48 -0.61
C SER A 42 -18.74 -11.32 0.48
N ILE A 43 -19.35 -10.14 0.55
CA ILE A 43 -20.58 -9.93 1.31
C ILE A 43 -21.72 -10.50 0.46
N ARG A 44 -22.48 -11.44 1.02
CA ARG A 44 -23.63 -12.06 0.37
C ARG A 44 -24.89 -11.69 1.15
N LEU A 45 -25.92 -11.27 0.43
CA LEU A 45 -27.25 -11.00 0.96
C LEU A 45 -28.25 -11.88 0.22
N SER A 46 -29.15 -12.53 0.95
CA SER A 46 -30.22 -13.34 0.38
C SER A 46 -31.42 -12.50 -0.08
N GLY A 47 -31.57 -11.30 0.48
CA GLY A 47 -32.62 -10.34 0.20
C GLY A 47 -32.19 -8.90 0.45
N SER A 48 -33.03 -7.95 0.04
CA SER A 48 -32.78 -6.53 0.28
C SER A 48 -32.93 -6.18 1.76
N VAL A 49 -32.10 -5.26 2.24
CA VAL A 49 -32.09 -4.80 3.64
C VAL A 49 -32.35 -3.31 3.71
N GLY A 50 -33.19 -2.86 4.64
CA GLY A 50 -33.55 -1.48 4.87
C GLY A 50 -35.02 -1.16 4.57
N LEU A 51 -35.30 0.08 4.19
CA LEU A 51 -36.68 0.52 3.93
C LEU A 51 -37.33 -0.25 2.76
N GLY A 52 -38.49 -0.85 3.03
CA GLY A 52 -39.22 -1.69 2.07
C GLY A 52 -38.47 -2.95 1.60
N GLY A 53 -37.40 -3.33 2.31
CA GLY A 53 -36.60 -4.51 2.00
C GLY A 53 -37.20 -5.81 2.55
N LYS A 54 -36.67 -6.95 2.09
CA LYS A 54 -37.02 -8.28 2.63
C LYS A 54 -36.63 -8.42 4.11
N ASN A 55 -35.55 -7.74 4.54
CA ASN A 55 -35.16 -7.61 5.94
C ASN A 55 -35.01 -8.95 6.67
N VAL A 56 -34.37 -9.92 6.01
CA VAL A 56 -34.00 -11.19 6.62
C VAL A 56 -32.98 -10.95 7.74
N ASP A 57 -33.17 -11.58 8.90
CA ASP A 57 -32.32 -11.41 10.09
C ASP A 57 -30.83 -11.57 9.77
N SER A 58 -30.46 -12.63 9.03
CA SER A 58 -29.07 -12.91 8.64
C SER A 58 -28.45 -11.79 7.80
N ASP A 59 -29.23 -11.20 6.89
CA ASP A 59 -28.80 -10.12 6.02
C ASP A 59 -28.68 -8.80 6.79
N ILE A 60 -29.60 -8.53 7.72
CA ILE A 60 -29.51 -7.37 8.62
C ILE A 60 -28.26 -7.45 9.49
N ARG A 61 -27.96 -8.60 10.11
CA ARG A 61 -26.73 -8.77 10.89
C ARG A 61 -25.49 -8.55 10.04
N THR A 62 -25.52 -9.02 8.80
CA THR A 62 -24.42 -8.83 7.85
C THR A 62 -24.20 -7.35 7.57
N VAL A 63 -25.26 -6.60 7.26
CA VAL A 63 -25.18 -5.14 7.06
C VAL A 63 -24.72 -4.41 8.32
N GLN A 64 -25.25 -4.74 9.50
CA GLN A 64 -24.85 -4.14 10.77
C GLN A 64 -23.35 -4.34 11.05
N ARG A 65 -22.84 -5.57 10.90
CA ARG A 65 -21.41 -5.86 11.05
C ARG A 65 -20.56 -5.07 10.06
N SER A 66 -20.93 -5.05 8.79
CA SER A 66 -20.15 -4.36 7.75
C SER A 66 -20.14 -2.85 7.96
N ILE A 67 -21.25 -2.23 8.37
CA ILE A 67 -21.27 -0.81 8.70
C ILE A 67 -20.38 -0.50 9.90
N ASN A 68 -20.41 -1.34 10.96
CA ASN A 68 -19.56 -1.17 12.12
C ASN A 68 -18.06 -1.22 11.76
N GLN A 69 -17.67 -2.05 10.80
CA GLN A 69 -16.30 -2.10 10.29
C GLN A 69 -15.88 -0.80 9.57
N LEU A 70 -16.84 -0.04 9.03
CA LEU A 70 -16.61 1.17 8.26
C LEU A 70 -16.80 2.47 9.06
N LEU A 71 -17.01 2.42 10.39
CA LEU A 71 -17.28 3.60 11.22
C LEU A 71 -16.22 4.69 11.10
N GLY A 72 -14.94 4.32 10.97
CA GLY A 72 -13.84 5.29 10.79
C GLY A 72 -13.97 6.13 9.51
N SER A 73 -14.73 5.68 8.51
CA SER A 73 -15.02 6.41 7.27
C SER A 73 -16.42 7.03 7.25
N LEU A 74 -17.26 6.76 8.24
CA LEU A 74 -18.64 7.23 8.34
C LEU A 74 -18.78 8.26 9.46
N LYS A 75 -18.65 9.55 9.11
CA LYS A 75 -18.83 10.65 10.08
C LYS A 75 -20.24 10.65 10.66
N GLY A 76 -20.34 10.74 11.99
CA GLY A 76 -21.61 10.87 12.71
C GLY A 76 -22.42 9.59 12.88
N VAL A 77 -21.90 8.43 12.46
CA VAL A 77 -22.56 7.14 12.68
C VAL A 77 -22.02 6.53 13.97
N LYS A 78 -22.92 6.19 14.90
CA LYS A 78 -22.59 5.43 16.10
C LYS A 78 -22.57 3.94 15.79
N GLU A 79 -21.81 3.18 16.57
CA GLU A 79 -21.79 1.73 16.48
C GLU A 79 -23.19 1.14 16.63
N LEU A 80 -23.56 0.27 15.69
CA LEU A 80 -24.84 -0.42 15.67
C LEU A 80 -24.78 -1.67 16.52
N LYS A 81 -25.90 -2.00 17.19
CA LYS A 81 -26.08 -3.32 17.78
C LYS A 81 -26.28 -4.35 16.67
N VAL A 82 -25.51 -5.43 16.67
CA VAL A 82 -25.63 -6.52 15.69
C VAL A 82 -26.70 -7.51 16.14
N ASP A 83 -27.96 -7.05 16.15
CA ASP A 83 -29.10 -7.82 16.65
C ASP A 83 -29.98 -8.42 15.55
N GLY A 84 -29.70 -8.14 14.28
CA GLY A 84 -30.48 -8.64 13.15
C GLY A 84 -31.86 -7.98 13.01
N LYS A 85 -32.10 -6.86 13.71
CA LYS A 85 -33.40 -6.21 13.76
C LYS A 85 -33.35 -4.79 13.21
N LEU A 86 -34.42 -4.39 12.53
CA LEU A 86 -34.68 -2.99 12.22
C LEU A 86 -35.63 -2.33 13.24
N GLY A 87 -36.34 -3.14 14.03
CA GLY A 87 -37.43 -2.70 14.91
C GLY A 87 -38.78 -2.70 14.20
N SER A 88 -39.86 -2.45 14.95
CA SER A 88 -41.24 -2.47 14.44
C SER A 88 -41.53 -1.37 13.40
N ARG A 89 -40.72 -0.30 13.40
CA ARG A 89 -40.78 0.84 12.48
C ARG A 89 -39.42 1.06 11.83
N PRO A 90 -39.15 0.45 10.66
CA PRO A 90 -37.87 0.55 9.97
C PRO A 90 -37.38 1.98 9.71
N GLU A 91 -38.30 2.93 9.51
CA GLU A 91 -38.02 4.36 9.33
C GLU A 91 -37.29 5.01 10.51
N ASN A 92 -37.49 4.49 11.72
CA ASN A 92 -36.83 4.95 12.94
C ASN A 92 -35.62 4.08 13.33
N SER A 93 -35.26 3.11 12.48
CA SER A 93 -34.17 2.19 12.76
C SER A 93 -32.81 2.90 12.70
N LYS A 94 -31.98 2.68 13.73
CA LYS A 94 -30.58 3.11 13.71
C LYS A 94 -29.81 2.48 12.56
N THR A 95 -30.14 1.23 12.21
CA THR A 95 -29.55 0.52 11.07
C THR A 95 -29.90 1.25 9.76
N VAL A 96 -31.17 1.63 9.56
CA VAL A 96 -31.59 2.38 8.36
C VAL A 96 -30.94 3.77 8.30
N ALA A 97 -30.86 4.48 9.41
CA ALA A 97 -30.17 5.76 9.48
C ALA A 97 -28.68 5.62 9.09
N ALA A 98 -28.01 4.56 9.54
CA ALA A 98 -26.64 4.27 9.18
C ALA A 98 -26.47 3.86 7.70
N ILE A 99 -27.43 3.12 7.12
CA ILE A 99 -27.46 2.83 5.68
C ILE A 99 -27.56 4.14 4.88
N LYS A 100 -28.44 5.07 5.29
CA LYS A 100 -28.55 6.39 4.65
C LYS A 100 -27.24 7.19 4.73
N ALA A 101 -26.58 7.17 5.88
CA ALA A 101 -25.28 7.82 6.06
C ALA A 101 -24.20 7.18 5.16
N PHE A 102 -24.17 5.84 5.08
CA PHE A 102 -23.28 5.11 4.19
C PHE A 102 -23.50 5.48 2.72
N GLN A 103 -24.75 5.50 2.28
CA GLN A 103 -25.13 5.87 0.92
C GLN A 103 -24.74 7.31 0.57
N LYS A 104 -24.95 8.26 1.48
CA LYS A 104 -24.54 9.65 1.30
C LYS A 104 -23.01 9.78 1.20
N ASN A 105 -22.31 9.24 2.19
CA ASN A 105 -20.90 9.54 2.43
C ASN A 105 -19.96 8.68 1.57
N LEU A 106 -20.28 7.41 1.34
CA LEU A 106 -19.39 6.48 0.63
C LEU A 106 -19.90 6.10 -0.76
N VAL A 107 -21.21 6.01 -0.98
CA VAL A 107 -21.77 5.67 -2.31
C VAL A 107 -21.94 6.90 -3.19
N GLY A 108 -22.07 8.09 -2.59
CA GLY A 108 -22.29 9.36 -3.28
C GLY A 108 -23.72 9.53 -3.78
N ILE A 109 -24.70 8.96 -3.07
CA ILE A 109 -26.12 9.11 -3.41
C ILE A 109 -26.65 10.42 -2.83
N ALA A 110 -27.12 11.33 -3.69
CA ALA A 110 -27.62 12.63 -3.29
C ALA A 110 -28.87 12.57 -2.39
N ARG A 111 -29.74 11.57 -2.63
CA ARG A 111 -30.95 11.31 -1.84
C ARG A 111 -30.93 9.87 -1.32
N PRO A 112 -30.29 9.62 -0.17
CA PRO A 112 -30.20 8.28 0.41
C PRO A 112 -31.58 7.70 0.73
N ASP A 113 -31.88 6.53 0.18
CA ASP A 113 -33.15 5.84 0.37
C ASP A 113 -33.17 4.91 1.59
N GLY A 114 -32.00 4.58 2.16
CA GLY A 114 -31.90 3.69 3.31
C GLY A 114 -32.16 2.22 2.97
N ARG A 115 -31.93 1.81 1.72
CA ARG A 115 -32.11 0.43 1.23
C ARG A 115 -30.85 -0.10 0.54
N ILE A 116 -30.56 -1.39 0.76
CA ILE A 116 -29.47 -2.10 0.09
C ILE A 116 -30.10 -3.29 -0.64
N ASP A 117 -30.17 -3.19 -1.97
CA ASP A 117 -30.59 -4.29 -2.83
C ASP A 117 -29.45 -5.26 -3.13
N VAL A 118 -29.79 -6.54 -3.24
CA VAL A 118 -28.85 -7.61 -3.59
C VAL A 118 -28.19 -7.26 -4.92
N ASN A 119 -26.86 -7.32 -4.95
CA ASN A 119 -26.02 -6.96 -6.12
C ASN A 119 -26.21 -5.53 -6.64
N GLY A 120 -26.95 -4.68 -5.94
CA GLY A 120 -27.16 -3.28 -6.26
C GLY A 120 -25.94 -2.41 -5.97
N ARG A 121 -26.04 -1.12 -6.29
CA ARG A 121 -24.95 -0.14 -6.17
C ARG A 121 -24.37 -0.07 -4.76
N SER A 122 -25.24 0.07 -3.75
CA SER A 122 -24.83 0.15 -2.35
C SER A 122 -24.22 -1.16 -1.85
N HIS A 123 -24.73 -2.31 -2.29
CA HIS A 123 -24.16 -3.62 -1.95
C HIS A 123 -22.75 -3.77 -2.50
N ARG A 124 -22.54 -3.49 -3.79
CA ARG A 124 -21.21 -3.55 -4.43
C ARG A 124 -20.21 -2.62 -3.74
N LYS A 125 -20.64 -1.40 -3.41
CA LYS A 125 -19.78 -0.43 -2.72
C LYS A 125 -19.43 -0.89 -1.30
N LEU A 126 -20.36 -1.52 -0.59
CA LEU A 126 -20.11 -2.09 0.74
C LEU A 126 -19.05 -3.21 0.64
N THR A 127 -19.22 -4.15 -0.29
CA THR A 127 -18.25 -5.21 -0.57
C THR A 127 -16.88 -4.66 -0.92
N GLN A 128 -16.83 -3.66 -1.81
CA GLN A 128 -15.60 -2.98 -2.21
C GLN A 128 -14.91 -2.31 -1.00
N ALA A 129 -15.65 -1.54 -0.20
CA ALA A 129 -15.11 -0.83 0.94
C ALA A 129 -14.55 -1.79 2.00
N ILE A 130 -15.27 -2.88 2.30
CA ILE A 130 -14.80 -3.93 3.21
C ILE A 130 -13.60 -4.66 2.63
N THR A 131 -13.59 -4.97 1.33
CA THR A 131 -12.44 -5.60 0.68
C THR A 131 -11.20 -4.72 0.79
N VAL A 132 -11.32 -3.42 0.53
CA VAL A 132 -10.21 -2.46 0.68
C VAL A 132 -9.76 -2.35 2.14
N LEU A 133 -10.70 -2.31 3.09
CA LEU A 133 -10.38 -2.25 4.52
C LEU A 133 -9.64 -3.52 4.98
N SER A 134 -10.13 -4.69 4.56
CA SER A 134 -9.50 -5.98 4.86
C SER A 134 -8.13 -6.09 4.21
N ALA A 135 -7.96 -5.64 2.96
CA ALA A 135 -6.67 -5.57 2.30
C ALA A 135 -5.70 -4.66 3.08
N LYS A 136 -6.13 -3.46 3.48
CA LYS A 136 -5.32 -2.55 4.32
C LYS A 136 -4.92 -3.20 5.65
N LYS A 137 -5.82 -3.96 6.28
CA LYS A 137 -5.53 -4.70 7.52
C LYS A 137 -4.62 -5.91 7.31
N SER A 138 -4.68 -6.57 6.16
CA SER A 138 -3.84 -7.73 5.82
C SER A 138 -2.47 -7.34 5.26
N VAL A 139 -2.28 -6.09 4.86
CA VAL A 139 -0.95 -5.51 4.59
C VAL A 139 -0.36 -4.92 5.88
N PRO A 140 -0.02 -5.79 6.84
CA PRO A 140 1.34 -5.78 7.31
C PRO A 140 1.94 -7.09 6.82
N VAL A 141 2.71 -7.03 5.73
CA VAL A 141 3.80 -8.00 5.62
C VAL A 141 4.56 -7.81 6.93
N SER A 142 4.45 -8.79 7.82
CA SER A 142 4.95 -8.71 9.19
C SER A 142 6.32 -8.06 9.12
N SER A 143 6.54 -6.99 9.88
CA SER A 143 7.84 -6.33 9.98
C SER A 143 8.95 -7.37 10.19
N SER A 144 8.66 -8.45 10.89
CA SER A 144 9.54 -9.61 11.08
C SER A 144 9.88 -10.38 9.79
N LEU A 145 8.95 -10.56 8.85
CA LEU A 145 9.20 -11.23 7.58
C LEU A 145 9.96 -10.33 6.61
N LYS A 146 9.62 -9.04 6.54
CA LYS A 146 10.40 -8.05 5.79
C LYS A 146 11.85 -8.00 6.29
N MET A 147 12.04 -7.99 7.62
CA MET A 147 13.37 -8.05 8.24
C MET A 147 14.11 -9.35 7.92
N LYS A 148 13.45 -10.51 8.07
CA LYS A 148 14.07 -11.81 7.74
C LYS A 148 14.45 -11.92 6.26
N LEU A 149 13.60 -11.42 5.36
CA LEU A 149 13.88 -11.41 3.93
C LEU A 149 15.05 -10.48 3.60
N LYS A 150 15.08 -9.28 4.19
CA LYS A 150 16.20 -8.33 4.03
C LYS A 150 17.53 -8.93 4.47
N ILE A 151 17.56 -9.55 5.66
CA ILE A 151 18.77 -10.21 6.19
C ILE A 151 19.23 -11.32 5.24
N LYS A 152 18.30 -12.14 4.73
CA LYS A 152 18.64 -13.21 3.80
C LYS A 152 19.13 -12.66 2.46
N LEU A 153 18.51 -11.63 1.91
CA LEU A 153 18.95 -11.00 0.66
C LEU A 153 20.36 -10.41 0.80
N GLU A 154 20.65 -9.72 1.89
CA GLU A 154 22.01 -9.24 2.21
C GLU A 154 23.01 -10.40 2.33
N GLN A 155 22.62 -11.54 2.90
CA GLN A 155 23.48 -12.74 3.02
C GLN A 155 23.73 -13.44 1.67
N TYR A 156 22.74 -13.48 0.77
CA TYR A 156 22.85 -14.18 -0.51
C TYR A 156 23.44 -13.34 -1.64
N GLU A 157 23.16 -12.03 -1.69
CA GLU A 157 23.67 -11.12 -2.73
C GLU A 157 24.93 -10.37 -2.31
N GLY A 158 25.20 -10.26 -1.00
CA GLY A 158 26.21 -9.35 -0.47
C GLY A 158 25.71 -7.90 -0.48
N ARG A 159 26.42 -7.02 0.24
CA ARG A 159 26.13 -5.59 0.28
C ARG A 159 27.34 -4.82 -0.25
N VAL A 160 27.17 -4.08 -1.33
CA VAL A 160 28.20 -3.18 -1.87
C VAL A 160 27.82 -1.74 -1.51
N GLU A 161 28.62 -1.08 -0.67
CA GLU A 161 28.26 0.25 -0.17
C GLU A 161 28.38 1.35 -1.22
N HIS A 162 29.08 1.10 -2.33
CA HIS A 162 29.28 2.05 -3.41
C HIS A 162 28.55 1.62 -4.70
N MET A 163 28.44 2.52 -5.66
CA MET A 163 27.93 2.16 -6.99
C MET A 163 28.91 1.24 -7.70
N TYR A 164 28.39 0.17 -8.29
CA TYR A 164 29.17 -0.77 -9.10
C TYR A 164 28.47 -1.10 -10.40
N LEU A 165 29.22 -1.62 -11.37
CA LEU A 165 28.66 -2.24 -12.56
C LEU A 165 28.41 -3.71 -12.28
N ASP A 166 27.20 -4.17 -12.57
CA ASP A 166 26.89 -5.59 -12.55
C ASP A 166 27.45 -6.33 -13.78
N THR A 167 27.28 -7.65 -13.81
CA THR A 167 27.73 -8.50 -14.93
C THR A 167 27.02 -8.22 -16.25
N ARG A 168 25.90 -7.48 -16.21
CA ARG A 168 25.09 -7.10 -17.37
C ARG A 168 25.32 -5.64 -17.79
N GLY A 169 26.23 -4.92 -17.12
CA GLY A 169 26.55 -3.53 -17.42
C GLY A 169 25.60 -2.49 -16.84
N TYR A 170 24.76 -2.86 -15.87
CA TYR A 170 23.89 -1.93 -15.14
C TYR A 170 24.59 -1.40 -13.89
N ILE A 171 24.33 -0.13 -13.56
CA ILE A 171 24.81 0.44 -12.31
C ILE A 171 23.89 -0.03 -11.18
N THR A 172 24.48 -0.63 -10.15
CA THR A 172 23.80 -1.16 -8.97
C THR A 172 24.45 -0.63 -7.70
N VAL A 173 23.70 -0.61 -6.58
CA VAL A 173 24.21 -0.21 -5.27
C VAL A 173 23.53 -1.02 -4.16
N GLY A 174 24.21 -1.21 -3.03
CA GLY A 174 23.65 -1.89 -1.86
C GLY A 174 23.43 -3.38 -2.12
N VAL A 175 22.17 -3.79 -2.14
CA VAL A 175 21.71 -5.17 -2.35
C VAL A 175 20.91 -5.18 -3.64
N GLY A 176 21.59 -5.34 -4.78
CA GLY A 176 20.95 -5.47 -6.10
C GLY A 176 20.10 -4.27 -6.56
N ASN A 177 20.23 -3.08 -5.95
CA ASN A 177 19.40 -1.94 -6.32
C ASN A 177 19.94 -1.26 -7.58
N MET A 178 19.30 -1.53 -8.72
CA MET A 178 19.67 -0.99 -10.02
C MET A 178 19.31 0.50 -10.13
N LEU A 179 20.28 1.31 -10.54
CA LEU A 179 20.16 2.72 -10.85
C LEU A 179 20.13 2.88 -12.37
N SER A 180 18.94 3.12 -12.92
CA SER A 180 18.74 3.30 -14.36
C SER A 180 19.42 4.55 -14.92
N ASP A 181 19.49 5.61 -14.12
CA ASP A 181 19.96 6.93 -14.54
C ASP A 181 20.54 7.72 -13.36
N VAL A 182 21.17 8.86 -13.70
CA VAL A 182 21.76 9.79 -12.73
C VAL A 182 20.70 10.33 -11.77
N THR A 183 19.46 10.51 -12.20
CA THR A 183 18.39 11.06 -11.35
C THR A 183 18.02 10.08 -10.24
N ALA A 184 18.00 8.78 -10.52
CA ALA A 184 17.84 7.73 -9.53
C ALA A 184 19.01 7.73 -8.53
N ALA A 185 20.24 7.93 -9.02
CA ALA A 185 21.43 8.01 -8.20
C ALA A 185 21.42 9.23 -7.24
N THR A 186 21.04 10.41 -7.73
CA THR A 186 21.01 11.64 -6.92
C THR A 186 19.95 11.64 -5.82
N LYS A 187 18.94 10.78 -5.93
CA LYS A 187 17.95 10.58 -4.85
C LYS A 187 18.54 9.85 -3.65
N LEU A 188 19.69 9.20 -3.84
CA LEU A 188 20.40 8.54 -2.76
C LEU A 188 21.43 9.51 -2.12
N PRO A 189 21.43 9.65 -0.79
CA PRO A 189 22.39 10.43 -0.01
C PRO A 189 23.68 9.64 0.16
N PHE A 190 24.42 9.61 -0.93
CA PHE A 190 25.81 9.20 -0.90
C PHE A 190 26.62 10.14 0.00
N VAL A 191 27.65 9.58 0.62
CA VAL A 191 28.63 10.29 1.42
C VAL A 191 30.03 10.02 0.88
N HIS A 192 30.93 10.96 1.09
CA HIS A 192 32.35 10.76 0.83
C HIS A 192 32.90 9.69 1.77
N ARG A 193 33.62 8.70 1.23
CA ARG A 193 34.17 7.61 2.03
C ARG A 193 35.13 8.10 3.14
N SER A 194 35.92 9.14 2.85
CA SER A 194 36.95 9.65 3.76
C SER A 194 36.40 10.57 4.85
N THR A 195 35.44 11.44 4.51
CA THR A 195 34.93 12.48 5.42
C THR A 195 33.56 12.15 6.00
N ASN A 196 32.84 11.18 5.42
CA ASN A 196 31.46 10.84 5.75
C ASN A 196 30.45 12.00 5.55
N GLU A 197 30.88 13.06 4.87
CA GLU A 197 30.05 14.21 4.53
C GLU A 197 29.14 13.92 3.34
N PRO A 198 27.92 14.51 3.28
CA PRO A 198 27.02 14.35 2.14
C PRO A 198 27.67 14.74 0.81
N ALA A 199 27.55 13.86 -0.18
CA ALA A 199 27.97 14.17 -1.54
C ALA A 199 26.96 15.09 -2.22
N THR A 200 27.46 16.05 -3.01
CA THR A 200 26.59 16.92 -3.80
C THR A 200 26.02 16.17 -5.00
N HIS A 201 24.92 16.69 -5.58
CA HIS A 201 24.30 16.11 -6.77
C HIS A 201 25.30 15.99 -7.94
N GLU A 202 26.18 16.99 -8.10
CA GLU A 202 27.20 16.95 -9.16
C GLU A 202 28.26 15.89 -8.87
N GLN A 203 28.71 15.74 -7.61
CA GLN A 203 29.66 14.67 -7.23
C GLN A 203 29.08 13.27 -7.47
N ILE A 204 27.79 13.07 -7.15
CA ILE A 204 27.09 11.79 -7.40
C ILE A 204 26.98 11.52 -8.90
N LYS A 205 26.68 12.55 -9.71
CA LYS A 205 26.63 12.43 -11.17
C LYS A 205 27.98 12.08 -11.77
N GLN A 206 29.04 12.77 -11.36
CA GLN A 206 30.40 12.49 -11.83
C GLN A 206 30.82 11.06 -11.48
N GLU A 207 30.49 10.61 -10.26
CA GLU A 207 30.74 9.24 -9.83
C GLU A 207 29.96 8.21 -10.66
N PHE A 208 28.68 8.45 -10.91
CA PHE A 208 27.84 7.58 -11.74
C PHE A 208 28.42 7.43 -13.16
N LEU A 209 28.81 8.54 -13.79
CA LEU A 209 29.41 8.53 -15.13
C LEU A 209 30.77 7.81 -15.15
N ARG A 210 31.59 8.03 -14.11
CA ARG A 210 32.88 7.36 -13.94
C ARG A 210 32.73 5.85 -13.80
N VAL A 211 31.76 5.38 -13.00
CA VAL A 211 31.47 3.95 -12.84
C VAL A 211 30.95 3.38 -14.16
N LYS A 212 30.02 4.06 -14.84
CA LYS A 212 29.48 3.61 -16.14
C LYS A 212 30.53 3.39 -17.22
N ALA A 213 31.65 4.12 -17.16
CA ALA A 213 32.71 4.06 -18.15
C ALA A 213 33.71 2.89 -17.94
N ARG A 214 33.60 2.13 -16.85
CA ARG A 214 34.47 0.99 -16.58
C ARG A 214 34.06 -0.24 -17.42
N PRO A 215 34.98 -1.17 -17.73
CA PRO A 215 34.63 -2.46 -18.30
C PRO A 215 33.72 -3.25 -17.33
N PHE A 216 32.77 -4.00 -17.87
CA PHE A 216 31.83 -4.84 -17.10
C PHE A 216 32.09 -6.32 -17.38
N GLY A 217 31.64 -7.21 -16.48
CA GLY A 217 31.75 -8.67 -16.65
C GLY A 217 32.34 -9.42 -15.45
N GLU A 218 32.92 -8.71 -14.48
CA GLU A 218 33.42 -9.28 -13.23
C GLU A 218 32.45 -8.97 -12.07
N SER A 219 32.33 -9.89 -11.11
CA SER A 219 31.53 -9.67 -9.90
C SER A 219 32.32 -8.83 -8.90
N GLU A 220 31.78 -7.68 -8.48
CA GLU A 220 32.39 -6.91 -7.40
C GLU A 220 32.29 -7.65 -6.06
N PRO A 221 33.36 -7.66 -5.25
CA PRO A 221 33.31 -8.25 -3.93
C PRO A 221 32.40 -7.44 -3.01
N ALA A 222 31.63 -8.14 -2.17
CA ALA A 222 30.83 -7.51 -1.12
C ALA A 222 31.72 -6.62 -0.23
N SER A 223 31.20 -5.46 0.14
CA SER A 223 31.84 -4.61 1.15
C SER A 223 31.80 -5.32 2.50
N ARG A 224 32.96 -5.43 3.16
CA ARG A 224 33.07 -6.00 4.52
C ARG A 224 32.51 -5.05 5.56
#